data_AF-A0A3Q9F0B8-F1
#
_entry.id   AF-A0A3Q9F0B8-F1
#
_cell.length_a   1.000
_cell.length_b   1.000
_cell.length_c   1.000
_cell.angle_alpha   90.00
_cell.angle_beta   90.00
_cell.angle_gamma   90.00
#
_symmetry.space_group_name_H-M   'P 1'
#
loop_
_entity.id
_entity.type
_entity.pdbx_description
1 polymer ?
#
loop_
_entity_poly.entity_id
_entity_poly.type
_entity_poly.pdbx_seq_one_letter_code
_entity_poly.pdbx_strand_id
1 'polypeptide(L)'
;MTTVRVKPRVAWPRSVVAGEPFLVSVDLALVDTGGEPWPFEDEEIEFTCLLNGGRYFRVEAVHDASVVLHRFGGSYGPAEFVVVTRTTSGRHSLRLTPLTSHGVVMGSVEVPVQVGPATAEAGTRVVKLAPRAWSNAPVPVRRMEAGQVAEIIVLRPGGLPGRRGSGYRVGPVYVLTAAHVVAGPTASVQVCFDAHRPGEWSADAHVVLLSEAADLALLEITAVPPNLPPIVSPRYAAIPEADAILPFSAVGFPQFQLRTDPGSTQIVYRDSCLVRGTISVLSNRREATMELVVAPPSVGVAPERSPWEGMSGAAVWCDGALVGMVSFHHRSDGIGRLAACRVDRWYDLLSPAELELLQHDAGLPPRDELAPADVTSTSNQAVVFADLPADLPLHELADLVDALTALPLLRSPNGMSVLLDSIDPVIPATSPRSANLRIDLFGIVRTCLRYPGTLGQLLEAVRLLEGPSMETERVDHVAGELTRRCGHDTSN
;
A
#
# COMPACT_ATOMS: atom_id res chain seq x y z
N MET A 1 -40.54 19.72 -6.12
CA MET A 1 -39.12 19.32 -6.26
C MET A 1 -38.42 19.77 -5.01
N THR A 2 -38.15 18.84 -4.11
CA THR A 2 -37.44 19.08 -2.85
C THR A 2 -35.97 19.33 -3.16
N THR A 3 -35.37 20.38 -2.59
CA THR A 3 -34.00 20.81 -2.94
C THR A 3 -33.12 20.90 -1.69
N VAL A 4 -31.99 20.20 -1.68
CA VAL A 4 -30.98 20.33 -0.62
C VAL A 4 -30.11 21.56 -0.88
N ARG A 5 -29.99 22.41 0.14
CA ARG A 5 -29.08 23.57 0.12
C ARG A 5 -27.88 23.29 0.99
N VAL A 6 -26.69 23.53 0.44
CA VAL A 6 -25.42 23.31 1.12
C VAL A 6 -24.64 24.61 1.23
N LYS A 7 -23.88 24.78 2.30
CA LYS A 7 -22.98 25.92 2.51
C LYS A 7 -21.58 25.41 2.82
N PRO A 8 -20.54 25.89 2.09
CA PRO A 8 -19.17 25.52 2.41
C PRO A 8 -18.69 26.14 3.72
N ARG A 9 -17.95 25.35 4.48
CA ARG A 9 -17.23 25.72 5.70
C ARG A 9 -15.74 25.56 5.40
N VAL A 10 -15.05 26.68 5.22
CA VAL A 10 -13.63 26.68 4.83
C VAL A 10 -12.80 27.12 6.03
N ALA A 11 -11.71 26.40 6.31
CA ALA A 11 -10.71 26.74 7.30
C ALA A 11 -9.38 27.08 6.60
N TRP A 12 -8.87 28.29 6.82
CA TRP A 12 -7.61 28.76 6.22
C TRP A 12 -7.01 29.92 7.04
N PRO A 13 -5.68 30.13 6.99
CA PRO A 13 -5.03 31.30 7.55
C PRO A 13 -5.36 32.56 6.73
N ARG A 14 -5.83 33.61 7.41
CA ARG A 14 -6.17 34.90 6.76
C ARG A 14 -4.96 35.72 6.36
N SER A 15 -3.79 35.42 6.93
CA SER A 15 -2.52 36.10 6.64
C SER A 15 -1.39 35.07 6.57
N VAL A 16 -0.59 35.14 5.51
CA VAL A 16 0.46 34.15 5.18
C VAL A 16 1.73 34.85 4.69
N VAL A 17 2.88 34.20 4.86
CA VAL A 17 4.17 34.70 4.37
C VAL A 17 4.37 34.24 2.92
N ALA A 18 4.88 35.12 2.08
CA ALA A 18 5.14 34.80 0.68
C ALA A 18 6.12 33.62 0.54
N GLY A 19 5.68 32.60 -0.20
CA GLY A 19 6.46 31.39 -0.51
C GLY A 19 6.27 30.25 0.49
N GLU A 20 5.65 30.49 1.65
CA GLU A 20 5.36 29.42 2.60
C GLU A 20 4.05 28.70 2.24
N PRO A 21 4.04 27.35 2.21
CA PRO A 21 2.82 26.58 1.99
C PRO A 21 1.88 26.72 3.20
N PHE A 22 0.58 26.81 2.93
CA PHE A 22 -0.45 26.77 3.97
C PHE A 22 -1.63 25.91 3.56
N LEU A 23 -2.32 25.34 4.55
CA LEU A 23 -3.44 24.43 4.33
C LEU A 23 -4.78 25.21 4.22
N VAL A 24 -5.60 24.81 3.26
CA VAL A 24 -7.01 25.18 3.15
C VAL A 24 -7.83 23.91 3.24
N SER A 25 -8.69 23.82 4.25
CA SER A 25 -9.58 22.68 4.48
C SER A 25 -11.02 23.09 4.20
N VAL A 26 -11.76 22.27 3.46
CA VAL A 26 -13.12 22.56 3.00
C VAL A 26 -14.07 21.47 3.45
N ASP A 27 -15.10 21.87 4.20
CA ASP A 27 -16.26 21.06 4.57
C ASP A 27 -17.54 21.62 3.93
N LEU A 28 -18.61 20.84 3.98
CA LEU A 28 -19.96 21.25 3.57
C LEU A 28 -20.93 21.06 4.73
N ALA A 29 -21.81 22.03 4.94
CA ALA A 29 -22.89 21.93 5.91
C ALA A 29 -24.25 22.10 5.24
N LEU A 30 -25.25 21.35 5.70
CA LEU A 30 -26.64 21.56 5.30
C LEU A 30 -27.14 22.91 5.81
N VAL A 31 -27.80 23.65 4.93
CA VAL A 31 -28.58 24.83 5.32
C VAL A 31 -29.97 24.34 5.71
N ASP A 32 -30.43 24.68 6.92
CA ASP A 32 -31.73 24.27 7.45
C ASP A 32 -32.85 24.45 6.40
N THR A 33 -33.46 23.35 5.99
CA THR A 33 -34.52 23.29 5.00
C THR A 33 -35.91 23.50 5.61
N GLY A 34 -36.02 23.81 6.91
CA GLY A 34 -37.30 24.04 7.58
C GLY A 34 -38.11 22.75 7.79
N GLY A 35 -37.44 21.60 7.88
CA GLY A 35 -38.07 20.30 8.10
C GLY A 35 -38.47 19.54 6.83
N GLU A 36 -38.01 19.95 5.66
CA GLU A 36 -38.21 19.16 4.44
C GLU A 36 -37.42 17.83 4.51
N PRO A 37 -38.04 16.69 4.11
CA PRO A 37 -37.39 15.39 4.16
C PRO A 37 -36.23 15.31 3.15
N TRP A 38 -35.19 14.55 3.52
CA TRP A 38 -34.04 14.28 2.67
C TRP A 38 -34.50 13.70 1.31
N PRO A 39 -34.14 14.32 0.17
CA PRO A 39 -34.76 14.00 -1.11
C PRO A 39 -34.03 12.93 -1.93
N PHE A 40 -32.96 12.35 -1.40
CA PHE A 40 -32.15 11.33 -2.07
C PHE A 40 -32.37 9.97 -1.43
N GLU A 41 -32.26 8.89 -2.22
CA GLU A 41 -32.37 7.51 -1.70
C GLU A 41 -31.18 7.15 -0.80
N ASP A 42 -29.98 7.62 -1.16
CA ASP A 42 -28.77 7.44 -0.39
C ASP A 42 -28.71 8.40 0.81
N GLU A 43 -28.27 7.91 1.97
CA GLU A 43 -28.11 8.72 3.18
C GLU A 43 -26.91 9.69 3.12
N GLU A 44 -26.02 9.45 2.17
CA GLU A 44 -24.74 10.14 1.96
C GLU A 44 -24.59 10.59 0.51
N ILE A 45 -24.08 11.80 0.31
CA ILE A 45 -23.86 12.36 -1.02
C ILE A 45 -22.48 12.97 -1.08
N GLU A 46 -21.70 12.50 -2.04
CA GLU A 46 -20.36 12.99 -2.29
C GLU A 46 -20.37 14.26 -3.14
N PHE A 47 -19.54 15.22 -2.71
CA PHE A 47 -19.26 16.46 -3.43
C PHE A 47 -17.78 16.61 -3.67
N THR A 48 -17.35 16.83 -4.91
CA THR A 48 -15.98 17.19 -5.22
C THR A 48 -15.79 18.70 -5.06
N CYS A 49 -14.84 19.12 -4.23
CA CYS A 49 -14.47 20.52 -4.05
C CYS A 49 -13.33 20.88 -5.02
N LEU A 50 -13.52 21.92 -5.82
CA LEU A 50 -12.45 22.53 -6.60
C LEU A 50 -12.01 23.84 -5.96
N LEU A 51 -10.74 23.95 -5.59
CA LEU A 51 -10.15 25.18 -5.08
C LEU A 51 -9.17 25.76 -6.12
N ASN A 52 -9.45 26.98 -6.59
CA ASN A 52 -8.67 27.63 -7.63
C ASN A 52 -7.96 28.88 -7.09
N GLY A 53 -6.62 28.92 -7.24
CA GLY A 53 -5.76 30.02 -6.82
C GLY A 53 -5.53 31.13 -7.85
N GLY A 54 -6.06 30.97 -9.06
CA GLY A 54 -5.80 31.84 -10.18
C GLY A 54 -4.31 32.02 -10.42
N ARG A 55 -3.89 33.26 -10.70
CA ARG A 55 -2.46 33.59 -10.88
C ARG A 55 -1.69 33.84 -9.59
N TYR A 56 -2.38 33.96 -8.45
CA TYR A 56 -1.78 34.39 -7.19
C TYR A 56 -1.38 33.24 -6.28
N PHE A 57 -2.00 32.08 -6.46
CA PHE A 57 -1.74 30.90 -5.65
C PHE A 57 -1.63 29.66 -6.52
N ARG A 58 -0.67 28.80 -6.20
CA ARG A 58 -0.65 27.41 -6.63
C ARG A 58 -1.44 26.61 -5.60
N VAL A 59 -2.32 25.73 -6.05
CA VAL A 59 -3.20 24.94 -5.20
C VAL A 59 -3.06 23.49 -5.60
N GLU A 60 -2.84 22.62 -4.63
CA GLU A 60 -2.68 21.18 -4.81
C GLU A 60 -3.56 20.46 -3.79
N ALA A 61 -4.43 19.56 -4.24
CA ALA A 61 -5.26 18.77 -3.34
C ALA A 61 -4.39 17.74 -2.63
N VAL A 62 -4.57 17.59 -1.31
CA VAL A 62 -3.81 16.65 -0.47
C VAL A 62 -4.22 15.20 -0.73
N HIS A 63 -5.49 15.00 -1.06
CA HIS A 63 -6.11 13.72 -1.37
C HIS A 63 -7.25 13.93 -2.38
N ASP A 64 -8.09 12.91 -2.58
CA ASP A 64 -9.30 13.06 -3.39
C ASP A 64 -10.14 14.19 -2.79
N ALA A 65 -10.32 15.28 -3.53
CA ALA A 65 -10.84 16.55 -3.01
C ALA A 65 -12.35 16.50 -2.77
N SER A 66 -12.87 15.35 -2.33
CA SER A 66 -14.27 15.11 -2.08
C SER A 66 -14.64 15.27 -0.62
N VAL A 67 -15.90 15.64 -0.40
CA VAL A 67 -16.53 15.80 0.90
C VAL A 67 -17.85 15.04 0.84
N VAL A 68 -18.03 14.08 1.72
CA VAL A 68 -19.28 13.30 1.79
C VAL A 68 -20.21 13.97 2.78
N LEU A 69 -21.39 14.41 2.32
CA LEU A 69 -22.40 15.06 3.14
C LEU A 69 -23.48 14.06 3.56
N HIS A 70 -23.70 13.92 4.86
CA HIS A 70 -24.70 13.01 5.43
C HIS A 70 -26.04 13.73 5.68
N ARG A 71 -27.16 13.00 5.54
CA ARG A 71 -28.53 13.51 5.76
C ARG A 71 -28.82 14.16 7.13
N PHE A 72 -27.95 13.96 8.12
CA PHE A 72 -28.09 14.52 9.48
C PHE A 72 -27.24 15.79 9.69
N GLY A 73 -26.59 16.30 8.64
CA GLY A 73 -25.92 17.60 8.63
C GLY A 73 -24.41 17.60 8.89
N GLY A 74 -23.79 16.42 9.03
CA GLY A 74 -22.32 16.26 9.10
C GLY A 74 -21.68 16.03 7.74
N SER A 75 -20.40 16.39 7.60
CA SER A 75 -19.55 16.01 6.48
C SER A 75 -18.43 15.06 6.94
N TYR A 76 -18.04 14.12 6.08
CA TYR A 76 -16.89 13.22 6.27
C TYR A 76 -15.82 13.53 5.23
N GLY A 77 -14.56 13.48 5.66
CA GLY A 77 -13.39 13.76 4.82
C GLY A 77 -13.39 15.20 4.32
N PRO A 78 -12.85 16.18 5.07
CA PRO A 78 -12.73 17.52 4.55
C PRO A 78 -11.82 17.51 3.32
N ALA A 79 -12.16 18.23 2.27
CA ALA A 79 -11.28 18.37 1.12
C ALA A 79 -10.14 19.33 1.46
N GLU A 80 -8.92 18.81 1.47
CA GLU A 80 -7.74 19.56 1.88
C GLU A 80 -6.87 19.96 0.69
N PHE A 81 -6.36 21.19 0.73
CA PHE A 81 -5.53 21.77 -0.31
C PHE A 81 -4.31 22.45 0.30
N VAL A 82 -3.13 22.13 -0.21
CA VAL A 82 -1.91 22.92 0.05
C VAL A 82 -1.88 24.07 -0.93
N VAL A 83 -1.74 25.27 -0.39
CA VAL A 83 -1.72 26.52 -1.15
C VAL A 83 -0.38 27.21 -0.96
N VAL A 84 0.29 27.54 -2.07
CA VAL A 84 1.54 28.30 -2.07
C VAL A 84 1.33 29.62 -2.81
N THR A 85 1.76 30.73 -2.21
CA THR A 85 1.64 32.04 -2.86
C THR A 85 2.62 32.17 -4.03
N ARG A 86 2.13 32.62 -5.18
CA ARG A 86 2.94 33.03 -6.35
C ARG A 86 3.20 34.54 -6.41
N THR A 87 2.72 35.28 -5.41
CA THR A 87 2.89 36.72 -5.24
C THR A 87 3.72 37.00 -3.98
N THR A 88 4.39 38.15 -3.95
CA THR A 88 5.25 38.56 -2.84
C THR A 88 4.54 39.42 -1.79
N SER A 89 3.39 40.02 -2.13
CA SER A 89 2.54 40.76 -1.19
C SER A 89 1.17 41.08 -1.79
N GLY A 90 0.20 41.42 -0.94
CA GLY A 90 -1.12 41.94 -1.35
C GLY A 90 -2.30 41.10 -0.87
N ARG A 91 -3.52 41.60 -1.11
CA ARG A 91 -4.78 40.90 -0.77
C ARG A 91 -5.33 40.20 -2.00
N HIS A 92 -5.49 38.89 -1.94
CA HIS A 92 -5.95 38.05 -3.05
C HIS A 92 -6.97 37.02 -2.54
N SER A 93 -7.71 36.37 -3.44
CA SER A 93 -8.73 35.38 -3.05
C SER A 93 -8.54 34.07 -3.83
N LEU A 94 -8.71 32.95 -3.14
CA LEU A 94 -8.95 31.64 -3.74
C LEU A 94 -10.45 31.54 -4.10
N ARG A 95 -10.80 30.74 -5.10
CA ARG A 95 -12.19 30.46 -5.50
C ARG A 95 -12.51 28.99 -5.27
N LEU A 96 -13.39 28.72 -4.31
CA LEU A 96 -13.90 27.38 -4.02
C LEU A 96 -15.19 27.12 -4.81
N THR A 97 -15.29 25.97 -5.46
CA THR A 97 -16.46 25.53 -6.23
C THR A 97 -16.77 24.06 -5.92
N PRO A 98 -17.82 23.77 -5.14
CA PRO A 98 -18.31 22.40 -4.94
C PRO A 98 -19.09 21.90 -6.16
N LEU A 99 -18.84 20.64 -6.52
CA LEU A 99 -19.49 19.88 -7.57
C LEU A 99 -20.21 18.68 -6.97
N THR A 100 -21.31 18.25 -7.55
CA THR A 100 -21.89 16.93 -7.24
C THR A 100 -21.05 15.80 -7.84
N SER A 101 -21.30 14.56 -7.43
CA SER A 101 -20.73 13.35 -8.06
C SER A 101 -20.97 13.23 -9.58
N HIS A 102 -21.96 13.96 -10.11
CA HIS A 102 -22.27 14.04 -11.54
C HIS A 102 -21.65 15.28 -12.22
N GLY A 103 -20.78 16.01 -11.53
CA GLY A 103 -20.06 17.18 -12.04
C GLY A 103 -20.88 18.47 -12.09
N VAL A 104 -22.06 18.54 -11.45
CA VAL A 104 -22.90 19.75 -11.47
C VAL A 104 -22.39 20.78 -10.46
N VAL A 105 -22.13 22.00 -10.91
CA VAL A 105 -21.64 23.11 -10.08
C VAL A 105 -22.75 23.67 -9.18
N MET A 106 -22.50 23.69 -7.87
CA MET A 106 -23.44 24.19 -6.85
C MET A 106 -23.30 25.69 -6.54
N GLY A 107 -22.25 26.33 -7.06
CA GLY A 107 -21.91 27.73 -6.85
C GLY A 107 -20.45 27.91 -6.46
N SER A 108 -19.95 29.15 -6.48
CA SER A 108 -18.57 29.46 -6.09
C SER A 108 -18.51 30.47 -4.95
N VAL A 109 -17.56 30.28 -4.04
CA VAL A 109 -17.30 31.16 -2.89
C VAL A 109 -15.86 31.65 -2.92
N GLU A 110 -15.65 32.93 -2.58
CA GLU A 110 -14.30 33.50 -2.49
C GLU A 110 -13.73 33.36 -1.07
N VAL A 111 -12.47 32.96 -1.01
CA VAL A 111 -11.71 32.70 0.21
C VAL A 111 -10.53 33.68 0.25
N PRO A 112 -10.67 34.84 0.92
CA PRO A 112 -9.68 35.91 0.89
C PRO A 112 -8.45 35.61 1.76
N VAL A 113 -7.27 35.91 1.25
CA VAL A 113 -5.95 35.71 1.87
C VAL A 113 -5.10 36.98 1.74
N GLN A 114 -4.46 37.39 2.83
CA GLN A 114 -3.49 38.48 2.87
C GLN A 114 -2.06 37.92 2.80
N VAL A 115 -1.26 38.34 1.83
CA VAL A 115 0.15 37.91 1.66
C VAL A 115 1.10 39.01 2.15
N GLY A 116 2.01 38.65 3.05
CA GLY A 116 3.10 39.48 3.54
C GLY A 116 4.46 39.07 2.95
N PRO A 117 5.46 39.98 2.93
CA PRO A 117 6.78 39.70 2.38
C PRO A 117 7.57 38.68 3.22
N ALA A 118 8.42 37.88 2.58
CA ALA A 118 9.34 36.96 3.27
C ALA A 118 10.42 37.74 4.03
N THR A 119 10.60 37.44 5.32
CA THR A 119 11.66 38.05 6.17
C THR A 119 13.00 37.34 5.96
N ALA A 120 14.07 38.12 5.74
CA ALA A 120 15.37 37.66 5.25
C ALA A 120 16.34 37.05 6.30
N GLU A 121 15.86 36.44 7.40
CA GLU A 121 16.74 35.84 8.41
C GLU A 121 16.31 34.43 8.83
N ALA A 122 16.89 33.39 8.21
CA ALA A 122 17.11 32.06 8.79
C ALA A 122 18.19 31.33 7.97
N GLY A 123 19.41 31.26 8.52
CA GLY A 123 20.60 30.75 7.84
C GLY A 123 20.66 29.24 7.65
N THR A 124 21.15 28.83 6.49
CA THR A 124 21.53 27.47 6.11
C THR A 124 22.60 26.89 7.03
N ARG A 125 22.25 25.88 7.85
CA ARG A 125 23.22 25.05 8.58
C ARG A 125 23.58 23.83 7.71
N VAL A 126 24.70 23.91 7.01
CA VAL A 126 25.31 22.75 6.32
C VAL A 126 26.08 21.92 7.35
N VAL A 127 25.64 20.68 7.60
CA VAL A 127 26.42 19.70 8.36
C VAL A 127 27.37 18.99 7.40
N LYS A 128 28.68 19.20 7.58
CA LYS A 128 29.75 18.46 6.88
C LYS A 128 29.89 17.07 7.51
N LEU A 129 29.56 16.02 6.77
CA LEU A 129 29.95 14.63 7.09
C LEU A 129 31.28 14.32 6.40
N ALA A 130 32.26 13.87 7.18
CA ALA A 130 33.55 13.40 6.68
C ALA A 130 33.40 11.99 6.04
N PRO A 131 34.20 11.63 5.03
CA PRO A 131 34.07 10.36 4.33
C PRO A 131 34.59 9.21 5.19
N ARG A 132 33.71 8.27 5.56
CA ARG A 132 34.13 6.96 6.06
C ARG A 132 34.56 6.11 4.88
N ALA A 133 35.74 5.51 4.99
CA ALA A 133 36.30 4.60 4.00
C ALA A 133 35.35 3.43 3.73
N TRP A 134 35.03 3.20 2.45
CA TRP A 134 34.33 2.02 1.99
C TRP A 134 35.20 0.77 2.19
N SER A 135 34.80 -0.10 3.12
CA SER A 135 35.20 -1.50 3.06
C SER A 135 34.33 -2.20 2.01
N ASN A 136 34.94 -2.60 0.89
CA ASN A 136 34.30 -3.34 -0.22
C ASN A 136 33.96 -4.81 0.13
N ALA A 137 33.51 -5.09 1.35
CA ALA A 137 32.92 -6.38 1.67
C ALA A 137 31.39 -6.23 1.61
N PRO A 138 30.67 -6.99 0.76
CA PRO A 138 29.20 -6.97 0.78
C PRO A 138 28.73 -7.48 2.14
N VAL A 139 28.08 -6.61 2.92
CA VAL A 139 27.30 -7.02 4.08
C VAL A 139 26.08 -7.75 3.52
N PRO A 140 25.84 -9.04 3.84
CA PRO A 140 24.69 -9.75 3.33
C PRO A 140 23.42 -9.07 3.85
N VAL A 141 22.63 -8.49 2.95
CA VAL A 141 21.28 -7.98 3.25
C VAL A 141 20.42 -9.21 3.54
N ARG A 142 20.23 -9.52 4.82
CA ARG A 142 19.36 -10.62 5.27
C ARG A 142 17.93 -10.27 4.88
N ARG A 143 17.29 -11.09 4.05
CA ARG A 143 15.91 -10.93 3.57
C ARG A 143 15.05 -12.06 4.11
N MET A 144 13.74 -11.95 3.92
CA MET A 144 12.79 -13.02 4.21
C MET A 144 13.18 -14.30 3.47
N GLU A 145 13.45 -15.36 4.23
CA GLU A 145 13.75 -16.71 3.71
C GLU A 145 12.47 -17.54 3.52
N ALA A 146 12.26 -18.05 2.31
CA ALA A 146 11.05 -18.81 1.96
C ALA A 146 10.88 -20.07 2.82
N GLY A 147 11.95 -20.82 3.08
CA GLY A 147 11.94 -22.03 3.91
C GLY A 147 11.71 -21.79 5.41
N GLN A 148 11.61 -20.52 5.84
CA GLN A 148 11.23 -20.14 7.20
C GLN A 148 9.76 -19.69 7.28
N VAL A 149 9.03 -19.61 6.17
CA VAL A 149 7.59 -19.31 6.16
C VAL A 149 6.81 -20.59 6.47
N ALA A 150 5.88 -20.50 7.42
CA ALA A 150 5.07 -21.62 7.89
C ALA A 150 3.58 -21.39 7.65
N GLU A 151 2.87 -22.42 7.20
CA GLU A 151 1.41 -22.51 7.37
C GLU A 151 1.13 -23.04 8.78
N ILE A 152 0.26 -22.36 9.51
CA ILE A 152 -0.18 -22.77 10.85
C ILE A 152 -1.55 -23.43 10.72
N ILE A 153 -1.66 -24.67 11.18
CA ILE A 153 -2.88 -25.47 11.11
C ILE A 153 -3.31 -25.82 12.54
N VAL A 154 -4.46 -25.32 12.96
CA VAL A 154 -5.00 -25.53 14.30
C VAL A 154 -6.22 -26.42 14.23
N LEU A 155 -6.12 -27.60 14.82
CA LEU A 155 -7.26 -28.49 15.02
C LEU A 155 -7.95 -28.11 16.34
N ARG A 156 -9.28 -28.02 16.31
CA ARG A 156 -10.08 -27.70 17.50
C ARG A 156 -10.85 -28.92 17.99
N PRO A 157 -11.06 -29.07 19.32
CA PRO A 157 -11.77 -30.20 19.88
C PRO A 157 -13.25 -30.19 19.48
N GLY A 158 -13.90 -31.36 19.55
CA GLY A 158 -15.36 -31.49 19.42
C GLY A 158 -15.90 -31.26 18.00
N GLY A 159 -15.09 -31.45 16.95
CA GLY A 159 -15.53 -31.29 15.55
C GLY A 159 -15.74 -29.84 15.12
N LEU A 160 -15.29 -28.86 15.93
CA LEU A 160 -15.28 -27.46 15.55
C LEU A 160 -14.39 -27.25 14.31
N PRO A 161 -14.74 -26.33 13.39
CA PRO A 161 -13.91 -26.05 12.22
C PRO A 161 -12.49 -25.68 12.66
N GLY A 162 -11.47 -26.26 12.03
CA GLY A 162 -10.08 -25.88 12.28
C GLY A 162 -9.83 -24.40 11.92
N ARG A 163 -8.72 -23.85 12.43
CA ARG A 163 -8.23 -22.53 12.01
C ARG A 163 -6.94 -22.69 11.23
N ARG A 164 -6.70 -21.73 10.35
CA ARG A 164 -5.45 -21.63 9.60
C ARG A 164 -4.89 -20.23 9.71
N GLY A 165 -3.58 -20.13 9.76
CA GLY A 165 -2.83 -18.89 9.77
C GLY A 165 -1.49 -19.05 9.08
N SER A 166 -0.70 -18.01 9.13
CA SER A 166 0.67 -17.97 8.65
C SER A 166 1.61 -17.76 9.84
N GLY A 167 2.88 -18.11 9.67
CA GLY A 167 3.90 -17.88 10.67
C GLY A 167 5.28 -17.77 10.05
N TYR A 168 6.24 -17.35 10.86
CA TYR A 168 7.64 -17.24 10.44
C TYR A 168 8.58 -17.84 11.49
N ARG A 169 9.44 -18.75 11.08
CA ARG A 169 10.44 -19.39 11.95
C ARG A 169 11.55 -18.39 12.24
N VAL A 170 11.75 -18.08 13.51
CA VAL A 170 12.67 -17.04 13.99
C VAL A 170 13.88 -17.59 14.74
N GLY A 171 13.79 -18.82 15.22
CA GLY A 171 14.85 -19.52 15.93
C GLY A 171 14.84 -21.02 15.63
N PRO A 172 15.81 -21.79 16.17
CA PRO A 172 16.01 -23.22 15.88
C PRO A 172 14.73 -24.04 15.91
N VAL A 173 13.86 -23.76 16.87
CA VAL A 173 12.59 -24.47 17.07
C VAL A 173 11.40 -23.51 17.20
N TYR A 174 11.58 -22.22 16.91
CA TYR A 174 10.57 -21.21 17.26
C TYR A 174 9.92 -20.54 16.06
N VAL A 175 8.60 -20.36 16.12
CA VAL A 175 7.77 -19.73 15.07
C VAL A 175 6.92 -18.61 15.68
N LEU A 176 6.98 -17.42 15.09
CA LEU A 176 6.04 -16.34 15.39
C LEU A 176 4.76 -16.52 14.57
N THR A 177 3.61 -16.24 15.19
CA THR A 177 2.30 -16.14 14.52
C THR A 177 1.39 -15.17 15.28
N ALA A 178 0.20 -14.91 14.77
CA ALA A 178 -0.79 -14.08 15.47
C ALA A 178 -1.49 -14.86 16.57
N ALA A 179 -1.70 -14.25 17.74
CA ALA A 179 -2.28 -14.93 18.90
C ALA A 179 -3.66 -15.52 18.61
N HIS A 180 -4.54 -14.76 17.95
CA HIS A 180 -5.90 -15.22 17.66
C HIS A 180 -5.97 -16.47 16.76
N VAL A 181 -4.90 -16.79 16.01
CA VAL A 181 -4.81 -18.02 15.20
C VAL A 181 -4.84 -19.24 16.12
N VAL A 182 -4.08 -19.20 17.22
CA VAL A 182 -3.90 -20.30 18.18
C VAL A 182 -4.66 -20.11 19.50
N ALA A 183 -5.40 -19.02 19.65
CA ALA A 183 -6.16 -18.72 20.88
C ALA A 183 -7.39 -19.64 21.06
N GLY A 184 -7.70 -19.92 22.33
CA GLY A 184 -8.84 -20.74 22.74
C GLY A 184 -8.51 -22.24 22.76
N PRO A 185 -9.53 -23.11 22.88
CA PRO A 185 -9.32 -24.55 22.97
C PRO A 185 -8.74 -25.14 21.69
N THR A 186 -7.53 -25.67 21.75
CA THR A 186 -6.83 -26.35 20.65
C THR A 186 -6.65 -27.83 20.96
N ALA A 187 -6.92 -28.70 19.99
CA ALA A 187 -6.62 -30.13 20.08
C ALA A 187 -5.16 -30.40 19.67
N SER A 188 -4.69 -29.75 18.62
CA SER A 188 -3.28 -29.71 18.23
C SER A 188 -2.99 -28.45 17.40
N VAL A 189 -1.72 -28.05 17.39
CA VAL A 189 -1.18 -27.00 16.51
C VAL A 189 -0.07 -27.64 15.69
N GLN A 190 -0.22 -27.61 14.37
CA GLN A 190 0.76 -28.13 13.43
C GLN A 190 1.34 -26.96 12.64
N VAL A 191 2.66 -26.99 12.44
CA VAL A 191 3.36 -26.07 11.54
C VAL A 191 3.78 -26.84 10.29
N CYS A 192 3.52 -26.29 9.11
CA CYS A 192 3.91 -26.87 7.83
C CYS A 192 4.81 -25.88 7.08
N PHE A 193 5.99 -26.34 6.66
CA PHE A 193 6.94 -25.58 5.87
C PHE A 193 7.02 -26.15 4.46
N ASP A 194 7.28 -25.29 3.47
CA ASP A 194 7.40 -25.69 2.07
C ASP A 194 6.23 -26.57 1.62
N ALA A 195 5.01 -26.28 2.09
CA ALA A 195 3.80 -27.06 1.84
C ALA A 195 3.65 -27.39 0.35
N HIS A 196 3.47 -28.68 0.04
CA HIS A 196 3.33 -29.24 -1.30
C HIS A 196 4.54 -29.01 -2.23
N ARG A 197 5.74 -28.87 -1.64
CA ARG A 197 7.03 -28.82 -2.36
C ARG A 197 7.95 -29.97 -1.95
N PRO A 198 9.02 -30.27 -2.72
CA PRO A 198 9.96 -31.34 -2.37
C PRO A 198 10.64 -31.19 -1.00
N GLY A 199 10.65 -29.98 -0.43
CA GLY A 199 11.16 -29.67 0.91
C GLY A 199 10.10 -29.70 2.01
N GLU A 200 8.86 -30.11 1.71
CA GLU A 200 7.75 -30.10 2.66
C GLU A 200 8.10 -30.89 3.92
N TRP A 201 7.84 -30.27 5.06
CA TRP A 201 7.80 -30.98 6.33
C TRP A 201 6.81 -30.32 7.28
N SER A 202 6.26 -31.14 8.17
CA SER A 202 5.33 -30.71 9.19
C SER A 202 5.78 -31.23 10.55
N ALA A 203 5.44 -30.48 11.60
CA ALA A 203 5.66 -30.89 12.97
C ALA A 203 4.59 -30.34 13.90
N ASP A 204 4.33 -31.05 14.99
CA ASP A 204 3.53 -30.53 16.08
C ASP A 204 4.29 -29.41 16.79
N ALA A 205 3.56 -28.38 17.21
CA ALA A 205 4.09 -27.27 17.97
C ALA A 205 3.24 -27.01 19.20
N HIS A 206 3.85 -26.45 20.23
CA HIS A 206 3.16 -26.00 21.43
C HIS A 206 3.30 -24.50 21.59
N VAL A 207 2.28 -23.87 22.15
CA VAL A 207 2.27 -22.42 22.38
C VAL A 207 3.07 -22.14 23.66
N VAL A 208 4.23 -21.52 23.53
CA VAL A 208 5.08 -21.13 24.67
C VAL A 208 4.81 -19.69 25.13
N LEU A 209 4.28 -18.86 24.24
CA LEU A 209 3.82 -17.50 24.53
C LEU A 209 2.52 -17.25 23.78
N LEU A 210 1.53 -16.68 24.47
CA LEU A 210 0.26 -16.22 23.89
C LEU A 210 -0.10 -14.87 24.49
N SER A 211 0.10 -13.80 23.74
CA SER A 211 -0.29 -12.46 24.14
C SER A 211 -1.43 -11.95 23.25
N GLU A 212 -2.65 -11.95 23.80
CA GLU A 212 -3.81 -11.34 23.13
C GLU A 212 -3.65 -9.82 22.98
N ALA A 213 -2.98 -9.17 23.95
CA ALA A 213 -2.74 -7.73 23.93
C ALA A 213 -1.85 -7.29 22.77
N ALA A 214 -0.82 -8.08 22.44
CA ALA A 214 0.06 -7.84 21.30
C ALA A 214 -0.38 -8.53 20.01
N ASP A 215 -1.48 -9.30 20.06
CA ASP A 215 -1.89 -10.29 19.06
C ASP A 215 -0.71 -11.13 18.51
N LEU A 216 0.12 -11.63 19.42
CA LEU A 216 1.35 -12.36 19.13
C LEU A 216 1.38 -13.69 19.88
N ALA A 217 1.80 -14.75 19.19
CA ALA A 217 2.15 -16.03 19.80
C ALA A 217 3.52 -16.51 19.33
N LEU A 218 4.24 -17.16 20.25
CA LEU A 218 5.45 -17.91 19.96
C LEU A 218 5.14 -19.40 20.10
N LEU A 219 5.46 -20.17 19.06
CA LEU A 219 5.30 -21.61 19.03
C LEU A 219 6.66 -22.29 19.08
N GLU A 220 6.78 -23.34 19.89
CA GLU A 220 7.95 -24.22 19.91
C GLU A 220 7.64 -25.54 19.18
N ILE A 221 8.45 -25.85 18.19
CA ILE A 221 8.35 -27.03 17.33
C ILE A 221 8.96 -28.23 18.04
N THR A 222 8.17 -29.30 18.20
CA THR A 222 8.56 -30.48 18.98
C THR A 222 9.55 -31.41 18.29
N ALA A 223 9.54 -31.46 16.95
CA ALA A 223 10.36 -32.38 16.16
C ALA A 223 10.85 -31.73 14.86
N VAL A 224 11.99 -31.05 14.94
CA VAL A 224 12.65 -30.46 13.76
C VAL A 224 13.50 -31.51 13.05
N PRO A 225 13.38 -31.67 11.71
CA PRO A 225 14.23 -32.56 10.94
C PRO A 225 15.74 -32.23 11.08
N PRO A 226 16.64 -33.23 11.21
CA PRO A 226 18.05 -33.01 11.54
C PRO A 226 18.92 -32.41 10.43
N ASN A 227 18.39 -32.19 9.22
CA ASN A 227 19.16 -31.75 8.04
C ASN A 227 18.55 -30.50 7.36
N LEU A 228 17.91 -29.62 8.12
CA LEU A 228 17.41 -28.36 7.56
C LEU A 228 18.55 -27.35 7.36
N PRO A 229 18.43 -26.45 6.36
CA PRO A 229 19.32 -25.31 6.23
C PRO A 229 19.41 -24.51 7.55
N PRO A 230 20.57 -23.90 7.83
CA PRO A 230 20.70 -22.99 8.97
C PRO A 230 19.65 -21.88 8.89
N ILE A 231 19.09 -21.53 10.05
CA ILE A 231 18.09 -20.48 10.14
C ILE A 231 18.79 -19.12 10.03
N VAL A 232 18.18 -18.22 9.29
CA VAL A 232 18.53 -16.81 9.29
C VAL A 232 17.62 -16.10 10.30
N SER A 233 18.16 -15.78 11.47
CA SER A 233 17.41 -14.96 12.45
C SER A 233 17.04 -13.62 11.81
N PRO A 234 15.78 -13.18 11.96
CA PRO A 234 15.32 -11.92 11.39
C PRO A 234 16.03 -10.73 12.06
N ARG A 235 16.26 -9.68 11.28
CA ARG A 235 16.53 -8.35 11.85
C ARG A 235 15.19 -7.69 12.17
N TYR A 236 15.07 -7.07 13.33
CA TYR A 236 13.87 -6.32 13.72
C TYR A 236 14.09 -4.82 13.52
N ALA A 237 13.02 -4.09 13.20
CA ALA A 237 13.04 -2.63 13.13
C ALA A 237 11.71 -2.03 13.60
N ALA A 238 11.77 -0.81 14.13
CA ALA A 238 10.58 -0.05 14.53
C ALA A 238 9.96 0.67 13.34
N ILE A 239 8.63 0.77 13.28
CA ILE A 239 7.99 1.72 12.36
C ILE A 239 8.19 3.15 12.91
N PRO A 240 8.65 4.11 12.09
CA PRO A 240 8.81 5.49 12.56
C PRO A 240 7.44 6.11 12.91
N GLU A 241 7.37 6.96 13.94
CA GLU A 241 6.19 7.80 14.17
C GLU A 241 6.29 9.07 13.31
N ALA A 242 6.15 8.91 11.99
CA ALA A 242 6.26 9.98 11.02
C ALA A 242 5.18 9.85 9.93
N ASP A 243 4.87 10.97 9.28
CA ASP A 243 4.05 10.97 8.07
C ASP A 243 4.88 10.38 6.92
N ALA A 244 4.73 9.07 6.74
CA ALA A 244 5.51 8.28 5.80
C ALA A 244 4.69 7.12 5.24
N ILE A 245 5.03 6.74 4.01
CA ILE A 245 4.52 5.54 3.34
C ILE A 245 5.72 4.63 3.09
N LEU A 246 5.71 3.42 3.65
CA LEU A 246 6.84 2.49 3.57
C LEU A 246 6.50 1.28 2.71
N PRO A 247 7.38 0.81 1.80
CA PRO A 247 7.14 -0.41 1.05
C PRO A 247 7.23 -1.62 1.98
N PHE A 248 6.39 -2.62 1.75
CA PHE A 248 6.49 -3.87 2.48
C PHE A 248 6.34 -5.10 1.58
N SER A 249 6.79 -6.22 2.12
CA SER A 249 6.42 -7.55 1.63
C SER A 249 6.01 -8.47 2.78
N ALA A 250 5.08 -9.39 2.52
CA ALA A 250 4.70 -10.45 3.44
C ALA A 250 4.39 -11.73 2.65
N VAL A 251 4.66 -12.90 3.24
CA VAL A 251 4.24 -14.20 2.65
C VAL A 251 3.36 -14.92 3.65
N GLY A 252 2.22 -15.41 3.16
CA GLY A 252 1.29 -16.21 3.96
C GLY A 252 0.40 -17.11 3.09
N PHE A 253 -0.61 -17.70 3.69
CA PHE A 253 -1.46 -18.73 3.07
C PHE A 253 -2.95 -18.31 3.06
N PRO A 254 -3.31 -17.26 2.29
CA PRO A 254 -4.67 -16.74 2.27
C PRO A 254 -5.65 -17.69 1.56
N GLN A 255 -6.91 -17.62 1.97
CA GLN A 255 -8.02 -18.43 1.46
C GLN A 255 -8.19 -18.34 -0.06
N PHE A 256 -7.95 -17.18 -0.69
CA PHE A 256 -8.10 -17.06 -2.14
C PHE A 256 -7.05 -17.84 -2.95
N GLN A 257 -5.96 -18.32 -2.30
CA GLN A 257 -4.97 -19.23 -2.89
C GLN A 257 -5.31 -20.70 -2.65
N LEU A 258 -6.54 -21.01 -2.25
CA LEU A 258 -7.01 -22.40 -2.14
C LEU A 258 -7.12 -23.00 -3.55
N ARG A 259 -6.41 -24.11 -3.76
CA ARG A 259 -6.35 -24.86 -5.02
C ARG A 259 -6.70 -26.32 -4.76
N THR A 260 -7.20 -26.96 -5.80
CA THR A 260 -7.36 -28.41 -5.85
C THR A 260 -6.24 -28.96 -6.72
N ASP A 261 -5.58 -30.02 -6.28
CA ASP A 261 -4.54 -30.68 -7.06
C ASP A 261 -5.12 -31.17 -8.40
N PRO A 262 -4.55 -30.79 -9.56
CA PRO A 262 -5.03 -31.26 -10.86
C PRO A 262 -5.00 -32.79 -11.03
N GLY A 263 -4.18 -33.50 -10.24
CA GLY A 263 -4.12 -34.97 -10.22
C GLY A 263 -5.05 -35.65 -9.21
N SER A 264 -5.69 -34.90 -8.31
CA SER A 264 -6.59 -35.43 -7.29
C SER A 264 -7.60 -34.39 -6.83
N THR A 265 -8.89 -34.64 -7.10
CA THR A 265 -9.98 -33.80 -6.59
C THR A 265 -10.18 -33.89 -5.08
N GLN A 266 -9.44 -34.78 -4.40
CA GLN A 266 -9.48 -34.96 -2.95
C GLN A 266 -8.40 -34.17 -2.22
N ILE A 267 -7.37 -33.68 -2.92
CA ILE A 267 -6.29 -32.90 -2.30
C ILE A 267 -6.59 -31.42 -2.53
N VAL A 268 -6.94 -30.74 -1.44
CA VAL A 268 -7.16 -29.29 -1.40
C VAL A 268 -6.06 -28.68 -0.56
N TYR A 269 -5.35 -27.70 -1.11
CA TYR A 269 -4.24 -27.02 -0.44
C TYR A 269 -4.33 -25.50 -0.61
N ARG A 270 -3.70 -24.75 0.28
CA ARG A 270 -3.48 -23.32 0.10
C ARG A 270 -2.07 -23.09 -0.39
N ASP A 271 -1.94 -22.42 -1.53
CA ASP A 271 -0.62 -21.99 -1.99
C ASP A 271 -0.14 -20.77 -1.18
N SER A 272 1.17 -20.63 -1.09
CA SER A 272 1.79 -19.43 -0.53
C SER A 272 1.50 -18.23 -1.42
N CYS A 273 1.26 -17.07 -0.80
CA CYS A 273 1.08 -15.80 -1.50
C CYS A 273 2.13 -14.81 -1.02
N LEU A 274 3.00 -14.37 -1.92
CA LEU A 274 3.77 -13.16 -1.72
C LEU A 274 2.87 -11.94 -1.97
N VAL A 275 2.77 -11.08 -0.97
CA VAL A 275 2.06 -9.81 -1.04
C VAL A 275 3.07 -8.69 -0.96
N ARG A 276 2.93 -7.69 -1.83
CA ARG A 276 3.67 -6.44 -1.79
C ARG A 276 2.68 -5.28 -1.76
N GLY A 277 3.09 -4.20 -1.10
CA GLY A 277 2.24 -3.04 -0.94
C GLY A 277 2.94 -1.95 -0.15
N THR A 278 2.14 -1.07 0.44
CA THR A 278 2.63 0.02 1.28
C THR A 278 2.05 -0.03 2.69
N ILE A 279 2.80 0.52 3.63
CA ILE A 279 2.38 0.73 5.02
C ILE A 279 2.00 2.20 5.16
N SER A 280 0.75 2.48 5.52
CA SER A 280 0.32 3.82 5.91
C SER A 280 0.63 4.00 7.41
N VAL A 281 1.76 4.63 7.71
CA VAL A 281 2.35 4.64 9.07
C VAL A 281 1.43 5.27 10.13
N LEU A 282 0.69 6.31 9.76
CA LEU A 282 -0.21 7.03 10.66
C LEU A 282 -1.67 6.55 10.61
N SER A 283 -1.97 5.51 9.84
CA SER A 283 -3.26 4.83 9.88
C SER A 283 -3.36 3.95 11.14
N ASN A 284 -4.59 3.67 11.59
CA ASN A 284 -4.90 2.78 12.73
C ASN A 284 -4.21 3.11 14.08
N ARG A 285 -3.79 4.37 14.29
CA ARG A 285 -3.08 4.81 15.50
C ARG A 285 -3.82 4.52 16.80
N ARG A 286 -5.16 4.64 16.81
CA ARG A 286 -5.97 4.37 18.01
C ARG A 286 -5.87 2.90 18.44
N GLU A 287 -5.81 2.01 17.47
CA GLU A 287 -5.68 0.56 17.69
C GLU A 287 -4.21 0.13 17.85
N ALA A 288 -3.28 1.07 17.65
CA ALA A 288 -1.84 0.84 17.67
C ALA A 288 -1.38 -0.26 16.68
N THR A 289 -2.13 -0.46 15.60
CA THR A 289 -1.75 -1.29 14.46
C THR A 289 -1.25 -0.41 13.31
N MET A 290 -0.66 -1.02 12.28
CA MET A 290 -0.35 -0.36 11.01
C MET A 290 -1.28 -0.90 9.92
N GLU A 291 -1.66 -0.01 8.99
CA GLU A 291 -2.44 -0.38 7.82
C GLU A 291 -1.51 -0.81 6.68
N LEU A 292 -1.80 -1.96 6.11
CA LEU A 292 -1.17 -2.48 4.91
C LEU A 292 -2.12 -2.28 3.73
N VAL A 293 -1.66 -1.51 2.75
CA VAL A 293 -2.35 -1.25 1.49
C VAL A 293 -1.85 -2.23 0.44
N VAL A 294 -2.74 -3.04 -0.12
CA VAL A 294 -2.42 -4.11 -1.07
C VAL A 294 -3.37 -4.10 -2.26
N ALA A 295 -2.92 -4.65 -3.38
CA ALA A 295 -3.82 -4.95 -4.48
C ALA A 295 -4.89 -5.94 -4.00
N PRO A 296 -6.19 -5.65 -4.20
CA PRO A 296 -7.24 -6.54 -3.77
C PRO A 296 -7.25 -7.82 -4.61
N PRO A 297 -7.58 -8.98 -4.01
CA PRO A 297 -7.66 -10.24 -4.76
C PRO A 297 -8.81 -10.17 -5.78
N SER A 298 -8.56 -10.64 -7.00
CA SER A 298 -9.54 -10.64 -8.11
C SER A 298 -10.61 -11.73 -8.00
N VAL A 299 -10.41 -12.70 -7.09
CA VAL A 299 -11.27 -13.87 -6.97
C VAL A 299 -12.37 -13.64 -5.92
N GLY A 300 -13.62 -13.79 -6.34
CA GLY A 300 -14.78 -13.77 -5.46
C GLY A 300 -14.77 -14.95 -4.50
N VAL A 301 -14.43 -14.70 -3.23
CA VAL A 301 -14.66 -15.64 -2.13
C VAL A 301 -16.11 -15.44 -1.63
N ALA A 302 -16.72 -16.51 -1.11
CA ALA A 302 -18.08 -16.44 -0.55
C ALA A 302 -18.22 -15.25 0.42
N PRO A 303 -19.31 -14.47 0.36
CA PRO A 303 -19.43 -13.17 1.05
C PRO A 303 -19.27 -13.24 2.57
N GLU A 304 -19.41 -14.43 3.16
CA GLU A 304 -19.29 -14.65 4.61
C GLU A 304 -17.84 -14.83 5.08
N ARG A 305 -16.87 -15.04 4.19
CA ARG A 305 -15.46 -15.27 4.55
C ARG A 305 -14.53 -14.24 3.92
N SER A 306 -13.48 -13.89 4.64
CA SER A 306 -12.46 -13.00 4.11
C SER A 306 -11.58 -13.75 3.09
N PRO A 307 -11.31 -13.21 1.89
CA PRO A 307 -10.35 -13.82 0.97
C PRO A 307 -8.94 -13.93 1.57
N TRP A 308 -8.64 -13.08 2.54
CA TRP A 308 -7.37 -13.03 3.27
C TRP A 308 -7.31 -13.96 4.47
N GLU A 309 -8.37 -14.73 4.77
CA GLU A 309 -8.36 -15.67 5.89
C GLU A 309 -7.19 -16.65 5.75
N GLY A 310 -6.32 -16.73 6.77
CA GLY A 310 -5.07 -17.48 6.72
C GLY A 310 -3.81 -16.62 6.53
N MET A 311 -3.93 -15.35 6.15
CA MET A 311 -2.80 -14.42 6.07
C MET A 311 -2.32 -13.97 7.46
N SER A 312 -3.20 -13.99 8.47
CA SER A 312 -2.89 -13.64 9.86
C SER A 312 -1.68 -14.43 10.39
N GLY A 313 -0.73 -13.72 11.01
CA GLY A 313 0.55 -14.22 11.48
C GLY A 313 1.68 -14.18 10.46
N ALA A 314 1.43 -13.77 9.21
CA ALA A 314 2.50 -13.53 8.24
C ALA A 314 3.40 -12.38 8.70
N ALA A 315 4.72 -12.61 8.68
CA ALA A 315 5.70 -11.57 9.00
C ALA A 315 5.71 -10.47 7.93
N VAL A 316 5.68 -9.22 8.38
CA VAL A 316 5.72 -8.02 7.54
C VAL A 316 7.14 -7.49 7.51
N TRP A 317 7.70 -7.38 6.31
CA TRP A 317 9.09 -6.96 6.08
C TRP A 317 9.16 -5.61 5.40
N CYS A 318 9.98 -4.71 5.94
CA CYS A 318 10.36 -3.44 5.34
C CYS A 318 11.89 -3.36 5.31
N ASP A 319 12.47 -3.12 4.13
CA ASP A 319 13.93 -3.07 3.91
C ASP A 319 14.72 -4.26 4.51
N GLY A 320 14.14 -5.47 4.43
CA GLY A 320 14.76 -6.69 4.97
C GLY A 320 14.72 -6.81 6.49
N ALA A 321 14.04 -5.90 7.20
CA ALA A 321 13.73 -6.05 8.62
C ALA A 321 12.27 -6.43 8.84
N LEU A 322 12.01 -7.28 9.83
CA LEU A 322 10.69 -7.59 10.33
C LEU A 322 10.20 -6.39 11.15
N VAL A 323 9.12 -5.77 10.71
CA VAL A 323 8.53 -4.56 11.32
C VAL A 323 7.18 -4.82 11.97
N GLY A 324 6.56 -5.97 11.68
CA GLY A 324 5.31 -6.37 12.28
C GLY A 324 4.82 -7.73 11.79
N MET A 325 3.58 -8.06 12.12
CA MET A 325 2.90 -9.25 11.63
C MET A 325 1.46 -8.93 11.25
N VAL A 326 0.96 -9.54 10.19
CA VAL A 326 -0.45 -9.42 9.79
C VAL A 326 -1.32 -9.93 10.93
N SER A 327 -2.30 -9.13 11.35
CA SER A 327 -3.20 -9.44 12.45
C SER A 327 -4.57 -9.81 11.90
N PHE A 328 -5.42 -8.82 11.60
CA PHE A 328 -6.78 -9.02 11.12
C PHE A 328 -7.06 -8.26 9.82
N HIS A 329 -8.17 -8.60 9.18
CA HIS A 329 -8.74 -7.82 8.09
C HIS A 329 -10.13 -7.33 8.51
N HIS A 330 -10.25 -6.03 8.76
CA HIS A 330 -11.54 -5.37 8.90
C HIS A 330 -12.16 -5.21 7.51
N ARG A 331 -13.16 -6.04 7.20
CA ARG A 331 -13.80 -6.04 5.87
C ARG A 331 -14.40 -4.67 5.50
N SER A 332 -14.78 -3.87 6.49
CA SER A 332 -15.26 -2.49 6.34
C SER A 332 -14.21 -1.55 5.73
N ASP A 333 -12.93 -1.85 5.92
CA ASP A 333 -11.82 -0.99 5.48
C ASP A 333 -11.48 -1.24 4.01
N GLY A 334 -12.09 -2.27 3.42
CA GLY A 334 -11.94 -2.65 2.02
C GLY A 334 -11.00 -3.84 1.83
N ILE A 335 -11.27 -4.62 0.79
CA ILE A 335 -10.55 -5.87 0.48
C ILE A 335 -9.06 -5.69 0.12
N GLY A 336 -8.60 -4.45 -0.05
CA GLY A 336 -7.20 -4.06 -0.27
C GLY A 336 -6.53 -3.46 0.96
N ARG A 337 -7.12 -3.64 2.16
CA ARG A 337 -6.60 -3.13 3.44
C ARG A 337 -6.47 -4.27 4.45
N LEU A 338 -5.29 -4.44 5.02
CA LEU A 338 -5.04 -5.38 6.11
C LEU A 338 -4.45 -4.63 7.31
N ALA A 339 -4.72 -5.08 8.52
CA ALA A 339 -4.05 -4.57 9.70
C ALA A 339 -2.88 -5.47 10.08
N ALA A 340 -1.83 -4.87 10.61
CA ALA A 340 -0.69 -5.58 11.17
C ALA A 340 -0.30 -4.99 12.54
N CYS A 341 0.06 -5.85 13.49
CA CYS A 341 0.65 -5.40 14.74
C CYS A 341 2.10 -4.98 14.51
N ARG A 342 2.59 -4.03 15.31
CA ARG A 342 3.92 -3.44 15.14
C ARG A 342 4.91 -3.99 16.17
N VAL A 343 6.14 -4.27 15.75
CA VAL A 343 7.20 -4.82 16.62
C VAL A 343 7.53 -3.88 17.78
N ASP A 344 7.58 -2.57 17.54
CA ASP A 344 7.91 -1.57 18.57
C ASP A 344 6.87 -1.52 19.71
N ARG A 345 5.62 -1.93 19.43
CA ARG A 345 4.55 -1.99 20.43
C ARG A 345 4.66 -3.21 21.34
N TRP A 346 5.37 -4.27 20.94
CA TRP A 346 5.55 -5.45 21.78
C TRP A 346 6.22 -5.11 23.12
N TYR A 347 7.17 -4.17 23.14
CA TYR A 347 7.85 -3.71 24.35
C TYR A 347 6.92 -3.04 25.37
N ASP A 348 5.77 -2.52 24.92
CA ASP A 348 4.79 -1.85 25.78
C ASP A 348 3.64 -2.79 26.17
N LEU A 349 3.42 -3.87 25.42
CA LEU A 349 2.26 -4.76 25.55
C LEU A 349 2.59 -6.10 26.22
N LEU A 350 3.83 -6.56 26.11
CA LEU A 350 4.27 -7.81 26.71
C LEU A 350 4.74 -7.60 28.15
N SER A 351 4.49 -8.61 28.98
CA SER A 351 5.10 -8.70 30.29
C SER A 351 6.62 -8.91 30.19
N PRO A 352 7.39 -8.60 31.25
CA PRO A 352 8.84 -8.79 31.22
C PRO A 352 9.28 -10.22 30.88
N ALA A 353 8.56 -11.24 31.37
CA ALA A 353 8.87 -12.64 31.10
C ALA A 353 8.59 -13.02 29.63
N GLU A 354 7.51 -12.49 29.05
CA GLU A 354 7.20 -12.69 27.63
C GLU A 354 8.23 -12.01 26.73
N LEU A 355 8.70 -10.82 27.11
CA LEU A 355 9.74 -10.11 26.37
C LEU A 355 11.08 -10.85 26.45
N GLU A 356 11.44 -11.39 27.61
CA GLU A 356 12.65 -12.21 27.80
C GLU A 356 12.62 -13.46 26.88
N LEU A 357 11.47 -14.13 26.78
CA LEU A 357 11.28 -15.24 25.84
C LEU A 357 11.52 -14.79 24.39
N LEU A 358 10.93 -13.67 23.94
CA LEU A 358 11.18 -13.20 22.57
C LEU A 358 12.63 -12.79 22.31
N GLN A 359 13.31 -12.21 23.30
CA GLN A 359 14.71 -11.83 23.17
C GLN A 359 15.60 -13.07 23.04
N HIS A 360 15.37 -14.07 23.89
CA HIS A 360 16.16 -15.30 23.90
C HIS A 360 15.85 -16.22 22.70
N ASP A 361 14.56 -16.45 22.42
CA ASP A 361 14.09 -17.51 21.53
C ASP A 361 13.73 -17.02 20.13
N ALA A 362 13.34 -15.74 19.99
CA ALA A 362 13.01 -15.11 18.71
C ALA A 362 14.06 -14.09 18.22
N GLY A 363 15.10 -13.83 19.02
CA GLY A 363 16.18 -12.89 18.67
C GLY A 363 15.73 -11.43 18.61
N LEU A 364 14.64 -11.08 19.30
CA LEU A 364 14.23 -9.68 19.43
C LEU A 364 15.34 -8.90 20.16
N PRO A 365 15.82 -7.75 19.65
CA PRO A 365 16.85 -6.99 20.35
C PRO A 365 16.30 -6.32 21.61
N PRO A 366 17.17 -5.78 22.48
CA PRO A 366 16.79 -4.76 23.45
C PRO A 366 16.17 -3.52 22.77
N ARG A 367 15.31 -2.78 23.49
CA ARG A 367 14.55 -1.63 22.93
C ARG A 367 15.47 -0.53 22.38
N ASP A 368 16.59 -0.28 23.04
CA ASP A 368 17.61 0.70 22.68
C ASP A 368 18.42 0.32 21.44
N GLU A 369 18.43 -0.96 21.07
CA GLU A 369 19.06 -1.49 19.86
C GLU A 369 18.07 -1.61 18.69
N LEU A 370 16.77 -1.38 18.93
CA LEU A 370 15.75 -1.40 17.89
C LEU A 370 15.81 -0.11 17.06
N ALA A 371 16.54 -0.16 15.94
CA ALA A 371 16.58 0.93 14.99
C ALA A 371 15.22 1.15 14.30
N PRO A 372 14.85 2.40 13.96
CA PRO A 372 13.74 2.64 13.06
C PRO A 372 14.01 1.97 11.71
N ALA A 373 12.96 1.43 11.09
CA ALA A 373 12.98 1.01 9.71
C ALA A 373 13.44 2.21 8.90
N ASP A 374 14.49 1.98 8.11
CA ASP A 374 15.21 3.05 7.46
C ASP A 374 14.21 3.81 6.57
N VAL A 375 13.93 5.06 6.94
CA VAL A 375 13.40 6.05 6.00
C VAL A 375 14.58 6.55 5.17
N THR A 376 15.46 5.64 4.75
CA THR A 376 16.05 5.87 3.46
C THR A 376 14.85 5.83 2.55
N SER A 377 14.51 7.01 2.04
CA SER A 377 13.96 7.18 0.71
C SER A 377 14.79 6.26 -0.20
N THR A 378 14.45 4.99 -0.22
CA THR A 378 14.77 4.07 -1.27
C THR A 378 13.88 4.57 -2.38
N SER A 379 14.38 5.62 -3.02
CA SER A 379 14.28 5.90 -4.43
C SER A 379 14.82 4.72 -5.24
N ASN A 380 14.55 3.49 -4.82
CA ASN A 380 14.61 2.34 -5.69
C ASN A 380 13.30 2.42 -6.45
N GLN A 381 13.41 2.95 -7.66
CA GLN A 381 12.39 3.10 -8.66
C GLN A 381 11.73 1.74 -8.98
N ALA A 382 10.95 1.18 -8.06
CA ALA A 382 9.68 0.60 -8.48
C ALA A 382 8.83 1.81 -8.83
N VAL A 383 8.95 2.26 -10.08
CA VAL A 383 8.08 3.29 -10.62
C VAL A 383 6.66 2.76 -10.46
N VAL A 384 5.97 3.24 -9.44
CA VAL A 384 4.52 3.10 -9.35
C VAL A 384 4.02 4.03 -10.44
N PHE A 385 3.74 3.49 -11.64
CA PHE A 385 3.22 4.22 -12.80
C PHE A 385 1.77 4.73 -12.59
N ALA A 386 1.34 4.93 -11.34
CA ALA A 386 -0.07 5.11 -10.99
C ALA A 386 -0.64 6.47 -11.41
N ASP A 387 0.19 7.49 -11.67
CA ASP A 387 -0.29 8.87 -11.83
C ASP A 387 0.19 9.57 -13.12
N LEU A 388 0.23 8.85 -14.25
CA LEU A 388 0.39 9.52 -15.55
C LEU A 388 -0.98 10.03 -16.05
N PRO A 389 -1.12 11.31 -16.45
CA PRO A 389 -2.40 11.85 -16.92
C PRO A 389 -2.99 11.05 -18.09
N ALA A 390 -4.29 10.79 -18.04
CA ALA A 390 -5.01 10.04 -19.07
C ALA A 390 -5.00 10.73 -20.46
N ASP A 391 -4.69 12.02 -20.49
CA ASP A 391 -4.70 12.90 -21.65
C ASP A 391 -3.31 13.38 -22.08
N LEU A 392 -2.24 12.69 -21.66
CA LEU A 392 -0.87 13.02 -22.08
C LEU A 392 -0.76 13.18 -23.61
N PRO A 393 -0.14 14.29 -24.08
CA PRO A 393 -0.03 14.53 -25.50
C PRO A 393 0.92 13.51 -26.14
N LEU A 394 0.68 13.19 -27.41
CA LEU A 394 1.39 12.11 -28.12
C LEU A 394 2.92 12.26 -28.14
N HIS A 395 3.43 13.50 -28.05
CA HIS A 395 4.87 13.74 -28.03
C HIS A 395 5.53 13.30 -26.72
N GLU A 396 4.83 13.37 -25.60
CA GLU A 396 5.32 12.88 -24.30
C GLU A 396 5.39 11.34 -24.28
N LEU A 397 4.49 10.68 -25.00
CA LEU A 397 4.46 9.21 -25.11
C LEU A 397 5.42 8.67 -26.17
N ALA A 398 5.99 9.52 -27.02
CA ALA A 398 6.75 9.09 -28.19
C ALA A 398 7.99 8.29 -27.81
N ASP A 399 8.75 8.73 -26.81
CA ASP A 399 9.96 8.05 -26.37
C ASP A 399 9.63 6.66 -25.80
N LEU A 400 8.54 6.54 -25.04
CA LEU A 400 8.10 5.27 -24.44
C LEU A 400 7.64 4.29 -25.52
N VAL A 401 6.85 4.76 -26.48
CA VAL A 401 6.39 3.94 -27.61
C VAL A 401 7.58 3.51 -28.48
N ASP A 402 8.62 4.32 -28.60
CA ASP A 402 9.82 4.00 -29.37
C ASP A 402 10.69 2.96 -28.69
N ALA A 403 10.82 3.06 -27.36
CA ALA A 403 11.45 2.04 -26.56
C ALA A 403 10.68 0.71 -26.66
N LEU A 404 9.35 0.73 -26.59
CA LEU A 404 8.51 -0.47 -26.76
C LEU A 404 8.63 -1.06 -28.16
N THR A 405 8.63 -0.23 -29.21
CA THR A 405 8.76 -0.71 -30.61
C THR A 405 10.11 -1.39 -30.88
N ALA A 406 11.14 -1.05 -30.11
CA ALA A 406 12.46 -1.67 -30.23
C ALA A 406 12.54 -3.09 -29.65
N LEU A 407 11.58 -3.50 -28.81
CA LEU A 407 11.59 -4.80 -28.14
C LEU A 407 11.49 -5.98 -29.12
N PRO A 408 12.43 -6.96 -29.06
CA PRO A 408 12.36 -8.18 -29.85
C PRO A 408 11.03 -8.93 -29.71
N LEU A 409 10.44 -9.00 -28.51
CA LEU A 409 9.12 -9.57 -28.26
C LEU A 409 8.07 -8.95 -29.18
N LEU A 410 7.99 -7.62 -29.21
CA LEU A 410 6.96 -6.89 -29.94
C LEU A 410 7.16 -6.87 -31.46
N ARG A 411 8.37 -7.17 -31.92
CA ARG A 411 8.69 -7.31 -33.35
C ARG A 411 8.44 -8.72 -33.88
N SER A 412 8.23 -9.69 -32.98
CA SER A 412 7.94 -11.06 -33.36
C SER A 412 6.48 -11.23 -33.83
N PRO A 413 6.17 -12.20 -34.72
CA PRO A 413 4.82 -12.36 -35.29
C PRO A 413 3.70 -12.57 -34.26
N ASN A 414 4.03 -13.13 -33.08
CA ASN A 414 3.05 -13.48 -32.04
C ASN A 414 3.31 -12.79 -30.70
N GLY A 415 4.38 -12.01 -30.53
CA GLY A 415 4.73 -11.48 -29.21
C GLY A 415 3.74 -10.42 -28.71
N MET A 416 3.14 -9.64 -29.62
CA MET A 416 2.07 -8.70 -29.25
C MET A 416 0.84 -9.42 -28.71
N SER A 417 0.41 -10.54 -29.30
CA SER A 417 -0.76 -11.27 -28.78
C SER A 417 -0.47 -11.89 -27.42
N VAL A 418 0.72 -12.49 -27.24
CA VAL A 418 1.14 -13.04 -25.94
C VAL A 418 1.20 -11.96 -24.86
N LEU A 419 1.68 -10.76 -25.20
CA LEU A 419 1.68 -9.62 -24.27
C LEU A 419 0.26 -9.20 -23.89
N LEU A 420 -0.64 -9.07 -24.87
CA LEU A 420 -2.02 -8.64 -24.64
C LEU A 420 -2.84 -9.68 -23.85
N ASP A 421 -2.55 -10.98 -24.03
CA ASP A 421 -3.17 -12.06 -23.24
C ASP A 421 -2.69 -12.07 -21.77
N SER A 422 -1.62 -11.33 -21.47
CA SER A 422 -0.99 -11.27 -20.14
C SER A 422 -1.38 -10.02 -19.33
N ILE A 423 -2.25 -9.15 -19.86
CA ILE A 423 -2.71 -7.91 -19.20
C ILE A 423 -4.24 -7.86 -19.08
N ASP A 424 -4.77 -6.85 -18.40
CA ASP A 424 -6.23 -6.69 -18.22
C ASP A 424 -6.98 -6.74 -19.58
N PRO A 425 -7.98 -7.62 -19.75
CA PRO A 425 -8.71 -7.80 -21.01
C PRO A 425 -9.46 -6.54 -21.47
N VAL A 426 -9.69 -5.56 -20.59
CA VAL A 426 -10.25 -4.26 -20.96
C VAL A 426 -9.36 -3.55 -21.98
N ILE A 427 -8.03 -3.71 -21.89
CA ILE A 427 -7.07 -3.04 -22.76
C ILE A 427 -7.15 -3.54 -24.21
N PRO A 428 -6.97 -4.84 -24.53
CA PRO A 428 -7.12 -5.32 -25.91
C PRO A 428 -8.55 -5.14 -26.43
N ALA A 429 -9.58 -5.16 -25.58
CA ALA A 429 -10.97 -4.95 -25.99
C ALA A 429 -11.28 -3.49 -26.39
N THR A 430 -10.55 -2.51 -25.84
CA THR A 430 -10.82 -1.07 -26.07
C THR A 430 -9.72 -0.34 -26.83
N SER A 431 -8.56 -0.97 -27.02
CA SER A 431 -7.44 -0.39 -27.78
C SER A 431 -7.69 -0.43 -29.29
N PRO A 432 -7.58 0.71 -29.99
CA PRO A 432 -7.63 0.73 -31.46
C PRO A 432 -6.49 -0.12 -32.05
N ARG A 433 -6.83 -1.09 -32.91
CA ARG A 433 -5.84 -1.98 -33.53
C ARG A 433 -5.34 -1.44 -34.85
N SER A 434 -4.02 -1.50 -35.07
CA SER A 434 -3.38 -1.08 -36.33
C SER A 434 -2.35 -2.11 -36.81
N ALA A 435 -2.24 -2.29 -38.12
CA ALA A 435 -1.18 -3.12 -38.71
C ALA A 435 0.21 -2.48 -38.57
N ASN A 436 0.29 -1.19 -38.25
CA ASN A 436 1.54 -0.50 -37.95
C ASN A 436 1.83 -0.59 -36.44
N LEU A 437 2.88 -1.33 -36.07
CA LEU A 437 3.26 -1.61 -34.68
C LEU A 437 3.36 -0.34 -33.81
N ARG A 438 3.97 0.73 -34.33
CA ARG A 438 4.13 1.98 -33.58
C ARG A 438 2.79 2.63 -33.28
N ILE A 439 1.90 2.68 -34.28
CA ILE A 439 0.53 3.24 -34.12
C ILE A 439 -0.31 2.38 -33.17
N ASP A 440 -0.17 1.06 -33.28
CA ASP A 440 -0.85 0.08 -32.43
C ASP A 440 -0.44 0.26 -30.96
N LEU A 441 0.86 0.41 -30.70
CA LEU A 441 1.40 0.68 -29.37
C LEU A 441 0.96 2.02 -28.79
N PHE A 442 0.85 3.08 -29.60
CA PHE A 442 0.23 4.34 -29.14
C PHE A 442 -1.22 4.13 -28.69
N GLY A 443 -1.99 3.35 -29.45
CA GLY A 443 -3.37 3.00 -29.09
C GLY A 443 -3.45 2.26 -27.77
N ILE A 444 -2.57 1.27 -27.56
CA ILE A 444 -2.48 0.47 -26.34
C ILE A 444 -2.07 1.32 -25.14
N VAL A 445 -0.92 2.03 -25.22
CA VAL A 445 -0.40 2.85 -24.11
C VAL A 445 -1.41 3.93 -23.69
N ARG A 446 -2.06 4.60 -24.65
CA ARG A 446 -3.08 5.61 -24.33
C ARG A 446 -4.33 5.00 -23.70
N THR A 447 -4.67 3.78 -24.07
CA THR A 447 -5.77 3.05 -23.43
C THR A 447 -5.37 2.69 -22.00
N CYS A 448 -4.13 2.23 -21.78
CA CYS A 448 -3.62 1.97 -20.44
C CYS A 448 -3.65 3.21 -19.53
N LEU A 449 -3.36 4.40 -20.05
CA LEU A 449 -3.43 5.65 -19.28
C LEU A 449 -4.86 6.02 -18.85
N ARG A 450 -5.89 5.51 -19.53
CA ARG A 450 -7.30 5.76 -19.17
C ARG A 450 -7.81 4.82 -18.07
N TYR A 451 -7.14 3.68 -17.87
CA TYR A 451 -7.51 2.68 -16.88
C TYR A 451 -6.39 2.60 -15.83
N PRO A 452 -6.56 3.23 -14.66
CA PRO A 452 -5.51 3.32 -13.65
C PRO A 452 -4.86 1.97 -13.33
N GLY A 453 -3.52 1.94 -13.24
CA GLY A 453 -2.73 0.75 -12.93
C GLY A 453 -2.42 -0.18 -14.12
N THR A 454 -3.14 -0.07 -15.24
CA THR A 454 -2.94 -0.99 -16.39
C THR A 454 -1.67 -0.70 -17.20
N LEU A 455 -1.12 0.52 -17.15
CA LEU A 455 0.19 0.82 -17.74
C LEU A 455 1.32 0.13 -16.97
N GLY A 456 1.21 0.07 -15.64
CA GLY A 456 2.15 -0.69 -14.81
C GLY A 456 2.12 -2.18 -15.16
N GLN A 457 0.93 -2.76 -15.33
CA GLN A 457 0.76 -4.15 -15.76
C GLN A 457 1.38 -4.43 -17.14
N LEU A 458 1.20 -3.52 -18.10
CA LEU A 458 1.82 -3.64 -19.43
C LEU A 458 3.36 -3.72 -19.34
N LEU A 459 3.97 -2.82 -18.57
CA LEU A 459 5.42 -2.76 -18.41
C LEU A 459 5.95 -3.96 -17.61
N GLU A 460 5.21 -4.43 -16.61
CA GLU A 460 5.54 -5.66 -15.89
C GLU A 460 5.47 -6.90 -16.80
N ALA A 461 4.43 -7.04 -17.61
CA ALA A 461 4.30 -8.13 -18.57
C ALA A 461 5.43 -8.12 -19.61
N VAL A 462 5.84 -6.94 -20.09
CA VAL A 462 7.02 -6.78 -20.94
C VAL A 462 8.29 -7.30 -20.25
N ARG A 463 8.54 -6.91 -18.99
CA ARG A 463 9.71 -7.37 -18.23
C ARG A 463 9.75 -8.89 -18.08
N LEU A 464 8.60 -9.51 -17.83
CA LEU A 464 8.49 -10.96 -17.64
C LEU A 464 8.68 -11.75 -18.93
N LEU A 465 8.15 -11.25 -20.05
CA LEU A 465 8.16 -11.95 -21.33
C LEU A 465 9.45 -11.74 -22.13
N GLU A 466 10.04 -10.54 -22.08
CA GLU A 466 11.32 -10.23 -22.74
C GLU A 466 12.52 -10.68 -21.90
N GLY A 467 12.41 -10.62 -20.57
CA GLY A 467 13.52 -10.84 -19.66
C GLY A 467 14.52 -9.67 -19.60
N PRO A 468 15.67 -9.85 -18.92
CA PRO A 468 16.67 -8.80 -18.79
C PRO A 468 17.39 -8.55 -20.13
N SER A 469 17.20 -7.38 -20.71
CA SER A 469 17.83 -6.94 -21.96
C SER A 469 18.08 -5.43 -21.91
N MET A 470 18.99 -4.94 -22.77
CA MET A 470 19.26 -3.51 -22.91
C MET A 470 18.02 -2.74 -23.36
N GLU A 471 17.15 -3.38 -24.13
CA GLU A 471 15.88 -2.85 -24.60
C GLU A 471 14.88 -2.71 -23.44
N THR A 472 14.77 -3.71 -22.57
CA THR A 472 13.94 -3.66 -21.35
C THR A 472 14.43 -2.57 -20.39
N GLU A 473 15.74 -2.46 -20.16
CA GLU A 473 16.32 -1.39 -19.33
C GLU A 473 16.04 0.01 -19.91
N ARG A 474 16.05 0.15 -21.24
CA ARG A 474 15.71 1.40 -21.91
C ARG A 474 14.23 1.75 -21.74
N VAL A 475 13.33 0.78 -21.83
CA VAL A 475 11.90 0.98 -21.56
C VAL A 475 11.71 1.48 -20.13
N ASP A 476 12.35 0.84 -19.15
CA ASP A 476 12.26 1.23 -17.75
C ASP A 476 12.80 2.65 -17.50
N HIS A 477 13.94 2.97 -18.10
CA HIS A 477 14.53 4.30 -18.00
C HIS A 477 13.60 5.38 -18.56
N VAL A 478 13.07 5.18 -19.77
CA VAL A 478 12.18 6.14 -20.42
C VAL A 478 10.86 6.28 -19.68
N ALA A 479 10.29 5.18 -19.19
CA ALA A 479 9.06 5.21 -18.42
C ALA A 479 9.27 5.94 -17.07
N GLY A 480 10.42 5.73 -16.41
CA GLY A 480 10.81 6.46 -15.21
C GLY A 480 11.11 7.94 -15.46
N GLU A 481 11.67 8.30 -16.61
CA GLU A 481 11.81 9.68 -17.08
C GLU A 481 10.45 10.34 -17.31
N LEU A 482 9.54 9.67 -18.02
CA LEU A 482 8.18 10.17 -18.28
C LEU A 482 7.44 10.44 -16.96
N THR A 483 7.53 9.52 -16.00
CA THR A 483 6.93 9.68 -14.67
C THR A 483 7.54 10.87 -13.91
N ARG A 484 8.87 11.05 -13.99
CA ARG A 484 9.54 12.20 -13.38
C ARG A 484 9.22 13.52 -14.05
N ARG A 485 9.09 13.56 -15.39
CA ARG A 485 8.70 14.76 -16.14
C ARG A 485 7.27 15.16 -15.85
N CYS A 486 6.34 14.20 -15.85
CA CYS A 486 4.97 14.44 -15.44
C CYS A 486 4.86 14.83 -13.96
N GLY A 487 5.76 14.33 -13.11
CA GLY A 487 5.94 14.77 -11.72
C GLY A 487 6.70 16.11 -11.53
N HIS A 488 7.36 16.61 -12.57
CA HIS A 488 8.09 17.88 -12.58
C HIS A 488 7.33 19.01 -13.31
N ASP A 489 6.45 18.69 -14.25
CA ASP A 489 5.51 19.66 -14.85
C ASP A 489 4.33 19.96 -13.92
N THR A 490 4.06 19.09 -12.95
CA THR A 490 3.31 19.44 -11.74
C THR A 490 4.12 20.30 -10.77
N SER A 491 5.41 20.57 -11.04
CA SER A 491 6.30 21.37 -10.19
C SER A 491 6.58 22.80 -10.68
N ASN A 492 5.87 23.34 -11.67
CA ASN A 492 6.01 24.76 -12.07
C ASN A 492 4.77 25.62 -11.76
#